data_AF-A0A2B6TQY7-F1
#
_entry.id   AF-A0A2B6TQY7-F1
#
_cell.length_a   1.000
_cell.length_b   1.000
_cell.length_c   1.000
_cell.angle_alpha   90.00
_cell.angle_beta   90.00
_cell.angle_gamma   90.00
#
_symmetry.space_group_name_H-M   'P 1'
#
loop_
_entity.id
_entity.type
_entity.pdbx_description
1 polymer ?
#
loop_
_entity_poly.entity_id
_entity_poly.type
_entity_poly.pdbx_seq_one_letter_code
_entity_poly.pdbx_strand_id
1 'polypeptide(L)'
;MDKGTMQSGWWGLLAMHGSLIQQRDIKISRTLCDVKKTNSEIGGLQMEQLALFPEITNEEYKKIQREVAKALFNYRALKVRMINQEECAAENISSPFVEIRNTKKIKDIKYIQMKRALEHALDPEQREIIERKYLNNGLMSDKAVKAQLMMENNWFYTQKRHAIMVLAEALLII
;
A
#
# COMPACT_ATOMS: atom_id res chain seq x y z
N MET A 1 -71.47 -1.06 -27.01
CA MET A 1 -70.31 -0.59 -26.24
C MET A 1 -69.58 -1.83 -25.79
N ASP A 2 -68.35 -2.06 -26.24
CA ASP A 2 -67.52 -3.12 -25.69
C ASP A 2 -66.08 -2.62 -25.57
N LYS A 3 -65.51 -2.71 -24.37
CA LYS A 3 -64.21 -2.14 -23.99
C LYS A 3 -63.14 -3.25 -24.02
N GLY A 4 -62.46 -3.38 -25.15
CA GLY A 4 -61.32 -4.29 -25.32
C GLY A 4 -59.97 -3.64 -25.00
N THR A 5 -59.30 -4.19 -23.98
CA THR A 5 -57.85 -4.49 -23.93
C THR A 5 -56.81 -3.33 -23.99
N MET A 6 -56.52 -2.75 -22.82
CA MET A 6 -55.24 -2.05 -22.51
C MET A 6 -54.51 -2.72 -21.33
N GLN A 7 -54.22 -4.02 -21.39
CA GLN A 7 -53.42 -4.70 -20.34
C GLN A 7 -52.16 -5.44 -20.85
N SER A 8 -51.92 -5.52 -22.16
CA SER A 8 -50.80 -6.31 -22.72
C SER A 8 -49.43 -5.60 -22.69
N GLY A 9 -49.38 -4.27 -22.56
CA GLY A 9 -48.11 -3.51 -22.61
C GLY A 9 -47.30 -3.52 -21.30
N TRP A 10 -47.96 -3.64 -20.15
CA TRP A 10 -47.32 -3.49 -18.84
C TRP A 10 -46.54 -4.74 -18.41
N TRP A 11 -47.05 -5.93 -18.74
CA TRP A 11 -46.35 -7.19 -18.50
C TRP A 11 -45.05 -7.31 -19.31
N GLY A 12 -45.01 -6.78 -20.53
CA GLY A 12 -43.80 -6.74 -21.36
C GLY A 12 -42.71 -5.84 -20.75
N LEU A 13 -43.08 -4.66 -20.25
CA LEU A 13 -42.14 -3.76 -19.56
C LEU A 13 -41.63 -4.35 -18.24
N LEU A 14 -42.49 -5.02 -17.47
CA LEU A 14 -42.11 -5.69 -16.22
C LEU A 14 -41.15 -6.87 -16.49
N ALA A 15 -41.41 -7.67 -17.53
CA ALA A 15 -40.56 -8.78 -17.93
C ALA A 15 -39.19 -8.31 -18.45
N MET A 16 -39.15 -7.20 -19.19
CA MET A 16 -37.88 -6.58 -19.63
C MET A 16 -37.08 -6.04 -18.44
N HIS A 17 -37.73 -5.38 -17.47
CA HIS A 17 -37.06 -4.91 -16.25
C HIS A 17 -36.54 -6.08 -15.39
N GLY A 18 -37.32 -7.14 -15.21
CA GLY A 18 -36.87 -8.36 -14.52
C GLY A 18 -35.66 -9.00 -15.19
N SER A 19 -35.68 -9.08 -16.53
CA SER A 19 -34.56 -9.62 -17.32
C SER A 19 -33.29 -8.75 -17.20
N LEU A 20 -33.43 -7.43 -17.21
CA LEU A 20 -32.31 -6.49 -17.02
C LEU A 20 -31.70 -6.58 -15.62
N ILE A 21 -32.51 -6.77 -14.57
CA ILE A 21 -32.04 -6.98 -13.20
C ILE A 21 -31.28 -8.30 -13.10
N GLN A 22 -31.86 -9.39 -13.63
CA GLN A 22 -31.21 -10.70 -13.63
C GLN A 22 -29.89 -10.70 -14.41
N GLN A 23 -29.81 -10.00 -15.55
CA GLN A 23 -28.56 -9.84 -16.29
C GLN A 23 -27.51 -9.05 -15.51
N ARG A 24 -27.90 -8.02 -14.75
CA ARG A 24 -27.00 -7.27 -13.87
C ARG A 24 -26.47 -8.15 -12.74
N ASP A 25 -27.32 -8.93 -12.09
CA ASP A 25 -26.93 -9.82 -10.99
C ASP A 25 -25.95 -10.91 -11.47
N ILE A 26 -26.14 -11.46 -12.67
CA ILE A 26 -25.21 -12.41 -13.28
C ILE A 26 -23.86 -11.74 -13.58
N LYS A 27 -23.86 -10.52 -14.11
CA LYS A 27 -22.63 -9.77 -14.42
C LYS A 27 -21.85 -9.44 -13.14
N ILE A 28 -22.54 -8.98 -12.10
CA ILE A 28 -21.95 -8.73 -10.78
C ILE A 28 -21.35 -10.01 -10.21
N SER A 29 -22.09 -11.12 -10.27
CA SER A 29 -21.64 -12.42 -9.77
C SER A 29 -20.38 -12.92 -10.49
N ARG A 30 -20.30 -12.76 -11.82
CA ARG A 30 -19.08 -13.10 -12.60
C ARG A 30 -17.90 -12.23 -12.19
N THR A 31 -18.09 -10.91 -12.12
CA THR A 31 -17.02 -9.98 -11.71
C THR A 31 -16.53 -10.25 -10.29
N LEU A 32 -17.41 -10.65 -9.37
CA LEU A 32 -17.03 -11.02 -8.01
C LEU A 32 -16.23 -12.32 -7.97
N CYS A 33 -16.56 -13.32 -8.80
CA CYS A 33 -15.78 -14.55 -8.93
C CYS A 33 -14.39 -14.28 -9.51
N ASP A 34 -14.30 -13.43 -10.53
CA ASP A 34 -13.02 -13.05 -11.13
C ASP A 34 -12.12 -12.33 -10.11
N VAL A 35 -12.66 -11.37 -9.37
CA VAL A 35 -11.94 -10.68 -8.27
C VAL A 35 -11.51 -11.65 -7.16
N LYS A 36 -12.35 -12.62 -6.80
CA LYS A 36 -11.98 -13.64 -5.81
C LYS A 36 -10.86 -14.54 -6.31
N LYS A 37 -10.89 -14.92 -7.59
CA LYS A 37 -9.87 -15.76 -8.21
C LYS A 37 -8.53 -15.02 -8.29
N THR A 38 -8.52 -13.76 -8.74
CA THR A 38 -7.30 -12.95 -8.75
C THR A 38 -6.75 -12.74 -7.34
N ASN A 39 -7.60 -12.49 -6.35
CA ASN A 39 -7.14 -12.35 -4.96
C ASN A 39 -6.54 -13.66 -4.40
N SER A 40 -7.07 -14.82 -4.81
CA SER A 40 -6.50 -16.12 -4.43
C SER A 40 -5.14 -16.39 -5.10
N GLU A 41 -4.98 -15.99 -6.36
CA GLU A 41 -3.72 -16.13 -7.11
C GLU A 41 -2.66 -15.14 -6.58
N ILE A 42 -3.04 -13.89 -6.29
CA ILE A 42 -2.19 -12.90 -5.63
C ILE A 42 -1.77 -13.38 -4.24
N GLY A 43 -2.70 -13.95 -3.47
CA GLY A 43 -2.41 -14.57 -2.18
C GLY A 43 -1.41 -15.73 -2.29
N GLY A 44 -1.50 -16.54 -3.35
CA GLY A 44 -0.54 -17.61 -3.64
C GLY A 44 0.86 -17.11 -3.97
N LEU A 45 0.97 -16.08 -4.83
CA LEU A 45 2.26 -15.49 -5.21
C LEU A 45 2.95 -14.80 -4.03
N GLN A 46 2.21 -14.14 -3.14
CA GLN A 46 2.76 -13.49 -1.95
C GLN A 46 3.19 -14.49 -0.87
N MET A 47 2.52 -15.65 -0.79
CA MET A 47 2.98 -16.76 0.07
C MET A 47 4.30 -17.36 -0.43
N GLU A 48 4.54 -17.39 -1.74
CA GLU A 48 5.80 -17.84 -2.33
C GLU A 48 6.95 -16.86 -2.03
N GLN A 49 6.68 -15.56 -2.01
CA GLN A 49 7.68 -14.55 -1.60
C GLN A 49 8.07 -14.68 -0.12
N LEU A 50 7.21 -15.19 0.76
CA LEU A 50 7.56 -15.44 2.18
C LEU A 50 8.57 -16.58 2.34
N ALA A 51 8.66 -17.49 1.37
CA ALA A 51 9.63 -18.57 1.38
C ALA A 51 11.07 -18.10 1.04
N LEU A 52 11.25 -16.86 0.57
CA LEU A 52 12.59 -16.31 0.27
C LEU A 52 13.43 -16.03 1.51
N PHE A 53 12.81 -15.77 2.67
CA PHE A 53 13.56 -15.42 3.87
C PHE A 53 13.84 -16.66 4.71
N PRO A 54 15.09 -16.85 5.19
CA PRO A 54 15.40 -17.91 6.14
C PRO A 54 14.52 -17.78 7.39
N GLU A 55 14.37 -18.87 8.15
CA GLU A 55 13.56 -18.88 9.36
C GLU A 55 14.11 -17.89 10.40
N ILE A 56 13.57 -16.67 10.40
CA ILE A 56 13.95 -15.61 11.33
C ILE A 56 13.23 -15.79 12.66
N THR A 57 13.98 -15.68 13.76
CA THR A 57 13.37 -15.69 15.09
C THR A 57 12.54 -14.42 15.31
N ASN A 58 11.54 -14.52 16.21
CA ASN A 58 10.73 -13.35 16.59
C ASN A 58 11.58 -12.19 17.16
N GLU A 59 12.69 -12.50 17.83
CA GLU A 59 13.57 -11.47 18.41
C GLU A 59 14.43 -10.77 17.37
N GLU A 60 14.92 -11.49 16.36
CA GLU A 60 15.61 -10.89 15.21
C GLU A 60 14.67 -10.01 14.40
N TYR A 61 13.46 -10.49 14.11
CA TYR A 61 12.45 -9.70 13.43
C TYR A 61 12.13 -8.39 14.17
N LYS A 62 12.03 -8.41 15.51
CA LYS A 62 11.84 -7.18 16.30
C LYS A 62 13.02 -6.21 16.20
N LYS A 63 14.26 -6.69 16.01
CA LYS A 63 15.43 -5.83 15.79
C LYS A 63 15.39 -5.22 14.40
N ILE A 64 15.15 -6.04 13.38
CA ILE A 64 15.00 -5.61 11.98
C ILE A 64 13.89 -4.56 11.86
N GLN A 65 12.71 -4.84 12.41
CA GLN A 65 11.58 -3.93 12.43
C GLN A 65 11.93 -2.58 13.08
N ARG A 66 12.72 -2.58 14.17
CA ARG A 66 13.16 -1.34 14.82
C ARG A 66 14.09 -0.53 13.94
N GLU A 67 15.06 -1.16 13.27
CA GLU A 67 15.99 -0.46 12.38
C GLU A 67 15.29 0.08 11.12
N VAL A 68 14.42 -0.72 10.50
CA VAL A 68 13.59 -0.28 9.37
C VAL A 68 12.70 0.90 9.78
N ALA A 69 12.04 0.83 10.94
CA ALA A 69 11.21 1.92 11.44
C ALA A 69 12.00 3.21 11.67
N LYS A 70 13.21 3.14 12.25
CA LYS A 70 14.10 4.30 12.39
C LYS A 70 14.48 4.89 11.03
N ALA A 71 14.80 4.05 10.06
CA ALA A 71 15.13 4.49 8.70
C ALA A 71 13.95 5.22 8.04
N LEU A 72 12.73 4.69 8.16
CA LEU A 72 11.50 5.31 7.66
C LEU A 72 11.20 6.66 8.34
N PHE A 73 11.36 6.76 9.66
CA PHE A 73 11.17 8.04 10.35
C PHE A 73 12.20 9.09 9.92
N ASN A 74 13.46 8.70 9.76
CA ASN A 74 14.51 9.58 9.23
C ASN A 74 14.21 10.02 7.80
N TYR A 75 13.65 9.13 6.98
CA TYR A 75 13.29 9.43 5.60
C TYR A 75 12.30 10.60 5.48
N ARG A 76 11.37 10.77 6.43
CA ARG A 76 10.46 11.94 6.45
C ARG A 76 11.24 13.26 6.47
N ALA A 77 12.23 13.36 7.35
CA ALA A 77 13.09 14.53 7.44
C ALA A 77 13.99 14.69 6.20
N LEU A 78 14.50 13.59 5.66
CA LEU A 78 15.31 13.59 4.44
C LEU A 78 14.50 14.05 3.22
N LYS A 79 13.22 13.67 3.11
CA LYS A 79 12.33 14.08 2.04
C LYS A 79 12.13 15.60 2.04
N VAL A 80 11.84 16.20 3.21
CA VAL A 80 11.74 17.66 3.34
C VAL A 80 13.08 18.32 2.99
N ARG A 81 14.20 17.76 3.45
CA ARG A 81 15.53 18.30 3.12
C ARG A 81 15.81 18.33 1.61
N MET A 82 15.36 17.33 0.86
CA MET A 82 15.52 17.32 -0.60
C MET A 82 14.69 18.41 -1.26
N ILE A 83 13.44 18.61 -0.83
CA ILE A 83 12.58 19.70 -1.30
C ILE A 83 13.25 21.06 -1.02
N ASN A 84 13.71 21.28 0.20
CA ASN A 84 14.42 22.51 0.56
C ASN A 84 15.70 22.73 -0.30
N GLN A 85 16.39 21.65 -0.66
CA GLN A 85 17.58 21.72 -1.52
C GLN A 85 17.21 22.07 -2.96
N GLU A 86 16.09 21.58 -3.48
CA GLU A 86 15.55 21.94 -4.80
C GLU A 86 15.11 23.41 -4.83
N GLU A 87 14.42 23.89 -3.79
CA GLU A 87 14.04 25.30 -3.62
C GLU A 87 15.27 26.23 -3.60
N CYS A 88 16.30 25.86 -2.83
CA CYS A 88 17.56 26.62 -2.77
C CYS A 88 18.27 26.65 -4.13
N ALA A 89 18.27 25.53 -4.86
CA ALA A 89 18.88 25.45 -6.19
C ALA A 89 18.13 26.31 -7.22
N ALA A 90 16.79 26.35 -7.16
CA ALA A 90 15.96 27.17 -8.03
C ALA A 90 16.22 28.68 -7.83
N GLU A 91 16.41 29.10 -6.58
CA GLU A 91 16.66 30.50 -6.21
C GLU A 91 18.16 30.89 -6.21
N ASN A 92 19.06 29.96 -6.58
CA ASN A 92 20.52 30.14 -6.50
C ASN A 92 21.03 30.53 -5.10
N ILE A 93 20.34 30.06 -4.04
CA ILE A 93 20.71 30.29 -2.63
C ILE A 93 21.51 29.08 -2.12
N SER A 94 22.64 29.31 -1.47
CA SER A 94 23.55 28.21 -1.07
C SER A 94 23.04 27.37 0.13
N SER A 95 22.46 28.03 1.13
CA SER A 95 21.67 27.43 2.23
C SER A 95 21.25 28.57 3.18
N PRO A 96 19.96 28.73 3.52
CA PRO A 96 19.52 29.72 4.50
C PRO A 96 20.02 29.43 5.93
N PHE A 97 20.44 28.19 6.23
CA PHE A 97 20.84 27.74 7.56
C PHE A 97 22.29 27.22 7.59
N VAL A 98 22.95 27.37 8.74
CA VAL A 98 24.33 26.90 8.95
C VAL A 98 24.38 25.38 9.13
N GLU A 99 25.25 24.69 8.39
CA GLU A 99 25.50 23.26 8.55
C GLU A 99 26.58 23.00 9.62
N ILE A 100 26.21 22.40 10.74
CA ILE A 100 27.14 22.11 11.86
C ILE A 100 28.00 20.85 11.59
N ARG A 101 27.49 19.89 10.79
CA ARG A 101 28.15 18.59 10.55
C ARG A 101 28.16 18.25 9.07
N ASN A 102 29.32 17.95 8.49
CA ASN A 102 29.46 17.51 7.10
C ASN A 102 28.94 16.08 6.90
N THR A 103 27.62 15.96 6.81
CA THR A 103 26.90 14.66 6.66
C THR A 103 25.99 14.66 5.43
N LYS A 104 26.07 15.71 4.61
CA LYS A 104 25.25 15.95 3.41
C LYS A 104 25.18 14.74 2.49
N LYS A 105 26.33 14.27 1.99
CA LYS A 105 26.41 13.14 1.04
C LYS A 105 25.76 11.85 1.57
N ILE A 106 26.02 11.52 2.84
CA ILE A 106 25.45 10.30 3.46
C ILE A 106 23.93 10.40 3.54
N LYS A 107 23.40 11.57 3.92
CA LYS A 107 21.96 11.82 4.00
C LYS A 107 21.29 11.76 2.62
N ASP A 108 21.95 12.27 1.58
CA ASP A 108 21.47 12.22 0.19
C ASP A 108 21.36 10.77 -0.30
N ILE A 109 22.41 9.96 -0.07
CA ILE A 109 22.39 8.54 -0.41
C ILE A 109 21.27 7.80 0.33
N LYS A 110 21.11 8.04 1.63
CA LYS A 110 20.03 7.44 2.43
C LYS A 110 18.65 7.79 1.89
N TYR A 111 18.45 9.03 1.46
CA TYR A 111 17.20 9.44 0.81
C TYR A 111 16.94 8.65 -0.48
N ILE A 112 17.94 8.60 -1.36
CA ILE A 112 17.83 7.94 -2.68
C ILE A 112 17.54 6.45 -2.51
N GLN A 113 18.27 5.77 -1.61
CA GLN A 113 18.07 4.35 -1.34
C GLN A 113 16.68 4.05 -0.78
N MET A 114 16.22 4.83 0.21
CA MET A 114 14.89 4.65 0.78
C MET A 114 13.78 4.96 -0.22
N LYS A 115 13.90 6.05 -0.99
CA LYS A 115 12.94 6.40 -2.03
C LYS A 115 12.80 5.25 -3.03
N ARG A 116 13.92 4.73 -3.53
CA ARG A 116 13.95 3.61 -4.47
C ARG A 116 13.35 2.34 -3.88
N ALA A 117 13.66 2.02 -2.63
CA ALA A 117 13.11 0.85 -1.94
C ALA A 117 11.58 0.96 -1.79
N LEU A 118 11.06 2.12 -1.40
CA LEU A 118 9.61 2.35 -1.31
C LEU A 118 8.92 2.28 -2.68
N GLU A 119 9.56 2.79 -3.73
CA GLU A 119 8.98 2.87 -5.08
C GLU A 119 9.02 1.55 -5.87
N HIS A 120 9.98 0.67 -5.60
CA HIS A 120 10.20 -0.52 -6.45
C HIS A 120 10.27 -1.85 -5.70
N ALA A 121 10.55 -1.86 -4.40
CA ALA A 121 10.68 -3.13 -3.68
C ALA A 121 9.32 -3.60 -3.11
N LEU A 122 8.42 -2.68 -2.79
CA LEU A 122 7.13 -3.01 -2.17
C LEU A 122 5.99 -3.12 -3.17
N ASP A 123 5.17 -4.14 -3.00
CA ASP A 123 3.85 -4.26 -3.62
C ASP A 123 2.95 -3.06 -3.23
N PRO A 124 1.95 -2.70 -4.05
CA PRO A 124 1.08 -1.56 -3.76
C PRO A 124 0.41 -1.63 -2.37
N GLU A 125 -0.06 -2.81 -1.98
CA GLU A 125 -0.71 -3.02 -0.68
C GLU A 125 0.28 -2.88 0.49
N GLN A 126 1.47 -3.46 0.34
CA GLN A 126 2.55 -3.36 1.33
C GLN A 126 3.02 -1.91 1.49
N ARG A 127 3.18 -1.19 0.38
CA ARG A 127 3.52 0.24 0.38
C ARG A 127 2.49 1.05 1.15
N GLU A 128 1.21 0.81 0.91
CA GLU A 128 0.14 1.54 1.59
C GLU A 128 0.14 1.29 3.11
N ILE A 129 0.41 0.05 3.55
CA ILE A 129 0.61 -0.28 4.96
C ILE A 129 1.78 0.53 5.55
N ILE A 130 2.94 0.55 4.86
CA ILE A 130 4.14 1.25 5.33
C ILE A 130 3.92 2.77 5.37
N GLU A 131 3.32 3.35 4.34
CA GLU A 131 3.04 4.78 4.24
C GLU A 131 2.13 5.24 5.39
N ARG A 132 0.99 4.57 5.59
CA ARG A 132 0.06 4.90 6.66
C ARG A 132 0.66 4.70 8.05
N LYS A 133 1.47 3.65 8.24
CA LYS A 133 2.04 3.30 9.54
C LYS A 133 3.20 4.21 9.96
N TYR A 134 4.10 4.53 9.03
CA TYR A 134 5.40 5.14 9.35
C TYR A 134 5.64 6.51 8.71
N LEU A 135 5.04 6.78 7.54
CA LEU A 135 5.34 8.00 6.75
C LEU A 135 4.31 9.11 6.92
N ASN A 136 3.07 8.78 7.28
CA ASN A 136 2.04 9.77 7.59
C ASN A 136 2.38 10.63 8.81
N ASN A 137 1.75 11.80 8.88
CA ASN A 137 1.91 12.74 9.99
C ASN A 137 1.22 12.21 11.25
N GLY A 138 1.95 11.41 12.02
CA GLY A 138 1.51 10.87 13.31
C GLY A 138 1.79 9.39 13.42
N LEU A 139 2.00 8.90 14.65
CA LEU A 139 2.19 7.47 14.88
C LEU A 139 0.83 6.77 14.83
N MET A 140 0.56 6.03 13.76
CA MET A 140 -0.66 5.23 13.67
C MET A 140 -0.48 3.88 14.35
N SER A 141 -1.48 3.41 15.10
CA SER A 141 -1.47 2.06 15.65
C SER A 141 -1.76 1.04 14.54
N ASP A 142 -1.26 -0.20 14.69
CA ASP A 142 -1.55 -1.27 13.72
C ASP A 142 -3.06 -1.51 13.59
N LYS A 143 -3.78 -1.42 14.72
CA LYS A 143 -5.25 -1.52 14.75
C LYS A 143 -5.92 -0.44 13.89
N ALA A 144 -5.43 0.79 13.96
CA ALA A 144 -5.98 1.90 13.18
C ALA A 144 -5.70 1.75 11.68
N VAL A 145 -4.45 1.43 11.31
CA VAL A 145 -4.09 1.22 9.89
C VAL A 145 -4.89 0.08 9.29
N LYS A 146 -4.93 -1.07 9.97
CA LYS A 146 -5.73 -2.24 9.54
C LYS A 146 -7.21 -1.91 9.38
N ALA A 147 -7.81 -1.19 10.33
CA ALA A 147 -9.21 -0.80 10.26
C ALA A 147 -9.49 0.14 9.07
N GLN A 148 -8.60 1.10 8.80
CA GLN A 148 -8.73 2.00 7.65
C GLN A 148 -8.59 1.29 6.31
N LEU A 149 -7.79 0.23 6.25
CA LEU A 149 -7.59 -0.58 5.06
C LEU A 149 -8.63 -1.70 4.90
N MET A 150 -9.52 -1.88 5.88
CA MET A 150 -10.53 -2.96 5.91
C MET A 150 -9.93 -4.35 5.69
N MET A 151 -8.70 -4.58 6.15
CA MET A 151 -7.96 -5.82 5.95
C MET A 151 -8.28 -6.88 7.00
N GLU A 152 -8.23 -8.14 6.57
CA GLU A 152 -8.25 -9.29 7.47
C GLU A 152 -6.99 -9.30 8.35
N ASN A 153 -7.11 -9.87 9.54
CA ASN A 153 -6.13 -9.75 10.60
C ASN A 153 -4.82 -10.45 10.25
N ASN A 154 -4.89 -11.73 9.86
CA ASN A 154 -3.73 -12.52 9.49
C ASN A 154 -3.06 -11.96 8.24
N TRP A 155 -3.87 -11.57 7.25
CA TRP A 155 -3.41 -10.90 6.04
C TRP A 155 -2.59 -9.64 6.33
N PHE A 156 -3.13 -8.72 7.14
CA PHE A 156 -2.45 -7.48 7.49
C PHE A 156 -1.06 -7.71 8.12
N TYR A 157 -0.96 -8.62 9.09
CA TYR A 157 0.32 -8.88 9.76
C TYR A 157 1.33 -9.60 8.85
N THR A 158 0.85 -10.46 7.96
CA THR A 158 1.67 -11.11 6.94
C THR A 158 2.25 -10.08 5.96
N GLN A 159 1.41 -9.23 5.37
CA GLN A 159 1.84 -8.18 4.44
C GLN A 159 2.78 -7.17 5.11
N LYS A 160 2.48 -6.77 6.35
CA LYS A 160 3.35 -5.89 7.12
C LYS A 160 4.73 -6.51 7.39
N ARG A 161 4.77 -7.79 7.80
CA ARG A 161 6.02 -8.51 8.04
C ARG A 161 6.84 -8.61 6.77
N HIS A 162 6.20 -8.96 5.65
CA HIS A 162 6.82 -9.05 4.35
C HIS A 162 7.44 -7.71 3.93
N ALA A 163 6.66 -6.62 4.01
CA ALA A 163 7.12 -5.29 3.66
C ALA A 163 8.37 -4.86 4.46
N ILE A 164 8.41 -5.19 5.76
CA ILE A 164 9.56 -4.89 6.61
C ILE A 164 10.80 -5.69 6.19
N MET A 165 10.64 -6.98 5.86
CA MET A 165 11.75 -7.83 5.43
C MET A 165 12.32 -7.39 4.08
N VAL A 166 11.45 -7.09 3.12
CA VAL A 166 11.85 -6.56 1.81
C VAL A 166 12.59 -5.23 1.93
N LEU A 167 12.10 -4.33 2.79
CA LEU A 167 12.82 -3.08 3.07
C LEU A 167 14.17 -3.33 3.75
N ALA A 168 14.25 -4.29 4.67
CA ALA A 168 15.49 -4.62 5.35
C ALA A 168 16.55 -5.11 4.35
N GLU A 169 16.16 -6.01 3.45
CA GLU A 169 17.01 -6.52 2.36
C GLU A 169 17.43 -5.37 1.42
N ALA A 170 16.48 -4.60 0.91
CA ALA A 170 16.74 -3.51 -0.05
C ALA A 170 17.63 -2.39 0.53
N LEU A 171 17.64 -2.23 1.85
CA LEU A 171 18.44 -1.23 2.56
C LEU A 171 19.73 -1.80 3.16
N LEU A 172 20.06 -3.07 2.88
CA LEU A 172 21.27 -3.74 3.38
C LEU A 172 21.35 -3.74 4.91
N ILE A 173 20.21 -3.93 5.58
CA ILE A 173 20.11 -4.07 7.04
C ILE A 173 20.38 -5.51 7.47
N ILE A 174 20.06 -6.46 6.60
CA ILE A 174 20.31 -7.90 6.73
C ILE A 174 21.25 -8.38 5.64
#